data_AF-A0A3N5FMH0-F1
#
_entry.id   AF-A0A3N5FMH0-F1
#
_cell.length_a   1.000
_cell.length_b   1.000
_cell.length_c   1.000
_cell.angle_alpha   90.00
_cell.angle_beta   90.00
_cell.angle_gamma   90.00
#
_symmetry.space_group_name_H-M   'P 1'
#
loop_
_entity.id
_entity.type
_entity.pdbx_description
1 polymer ?
#
loop_
_entity_poly.entity_id
_entity_poly.type
_entity_poly.pdbx_seq_one_letter_code
_entity_poly.pdbx_strand_id
1 'polypeptide(L)'
;MNLRFDHARVLDISRAVKAAGGRAYLVGGLVRDRLLGANGEARDYDLEVFGLDGAALRAILTRFGRVNAVGEAFTVYKIGDIDVSIPRRDSKTGTG
;
A
#
# COMPACT_ATOMS: atom_id res chain seq x y z
N MET A 1 20.74 5.42 -11.41
CA MET A 1 19.95 4.19 -11.18
C MET A 1 18.49 4.53 -11.44
N ASN A 2 17.88 4.00 -12.51
CA ASN A 2 16.50 4.34 -12.89
C ASN A 2 15.56 3.31 -12.26
N LEU A 3 15.03 3.61 -11.07
CA LEU A 3 14.09 2.73 -10.36
C LEU A 3 12.76 2.75 -11.10
N ARG A 4 12.52 1.74 -11.95
CA ARG A 4 11.20 1.53 -12.57
C ARG A 4 10.39 0.59 -11.69
N PHE A 5 9.22 1.06 -11.27
CA PHE A 5 8.19 0.29 -10.60
C PHE A 5 7.00 0.22 -11.58
N ASP A 6 7.07 -0.72 -12.51
CA ASP A 6 6.10 -0.83 -13.61
C ASP A 6 4.88 -1.62 -13.17
N HIS A 7 4.03 -1.01 -12.34
CA HIS A 7 2.66 -1.51 -12.12
C HIS A 7 1.69 -0.34 -12.19
N ALA A 8 1.04 -0.19 -13.35
CA ALA A 8 0.16 0.93 -13.65
C ALA A 8 -0.90 1.15 -12.55
N ARG A 9 -1.40 0.06 -11.96
CA ARG A 9 -2.41 0.10 -10.92
C ARG A 9 -1.89 0.73 -9.62
N VAL A 10 -0.63 0.52 -9.24
CA VAL A 10 -0.01 1.13 -8.05
C VAL A 10 0.07 2.64 -8.20
N LEU A 11 0.47 3.13 -9.38
CA LEU A 11 0.53 4.56 -9.67
C LEU A 11 -0.86 5.20 -9.67
N ASP A 12 -1.85 4.54 -10.25
CA ASP A 12 -3.21 5.08 -10.31
C ASP A 12 -3.89 5.11 -8.92
N ILE A 13 -3.69 4.08 -8.10
CA ILE A 13 -4.11 4.11 -6.69
C ILE A 13 -3.41 5.26 -5.95
N SER A 14 -2.10 5.41 -6.11
CA SER A 14 -1.32 6.46 -5.44
C SER A 14 -1.80 7.87 -5.82
N ARG A 15 -2.15 8.08 -7.09
CA ARG A 15 -2.73 9.34 -7.58
C ARG A 15 -4.12 9.59 -7.00
N ALA A 16 -4.98 8.57 -6.93
CA ALA A 16 -6.31 8.69 -6.35
C ALA A 16 -6.25 9.00 -4.84
N VAL A 17 -5.34 8.35 -4.11
CA VAL A 17 -5.04 8.67 -2.71
C VAL A 17 -4.60 10.12 -2.55
N LYS A 18 -3.67 10.59 -3.40
CA LYS A 18 -3.20 11.99 -3.39
C LYS A 18 -4.34 12.97 -3.66
N ALA A 19 -5.20 12.68 -4.63
CA ALA A 19 -6.35 13.53 -4.97
C ALA A 19 -7.37 13.63 -3.81
N ALA A 20 -7.45 12.62 -2.95
CA ALA A 20 -8.28 12.62 -1.74
C ALA A 20 -7.60 13.29 -0.52
N GLY A 21 -6.40 13.85 -0.67
CA GLY A 21 -5.64 14.49 0.42
C GLY A 21 -4.73 13.54 1.21
N GLY A 22 -4.65 12.26 0.81
CA GLY A 22 -3.75 11.29 1.41
C GLY A 22 -2.35 11.26 0.79
N ARG A 23 -1.50 10.38 1.31
CA ARG A 23 -0.18 10.07 0.74
C ARG A 23 0.00 8.55 0.72
N ALA A 24 0.33 8.00 -0.44
CA ALA A 24 0.66 6.59 -0.60
C ALA A 24 2.18 6.42 -0.76
N TYR A 25 2.76 5.50 0.00
CA TYR A 25 4.17 5.14 -0.09
C TYR A 25 4.29 3.68 -0.49
N LEU A 26 5.12 3.40 -1.50
CA LEU A 26 5.56 2.04 -1.78
C LEU A 26 6.53 1.63 -0.66
N VAL A 27 6.27 0.50 -0.03
CA VAL A 27 7.05 -0.03 1.09
C VAL A 27 7.41 -1.51 0.83
N GLY A 28 7.94 -2.18 1.85
CA GLY A 28 8.20 -3.62 1.79
C GLY A 28 9.53 -4.00 1.12
N GLY A 29 9.70 -5.32 0.95
CA GLY A 29 10.94 -5.92 0.44
C GLY A 29 11.29 -5.44 -0.98
N LEU A 30 10.28 -5.15 -1.79
CA LEU A 30 10.47 -4.64 -3.14
C LEU A 30 11.32 -3.36 -3.18
N VAL A 31 11.08 -2.43 -2.26
CA VAL A 31 11.84 -1.17 -2.19
C VAL A 31 13.31 -1.45 -1.88
N ARG A 32 13.57 -2.29 -0.87
CA ARG A 32 14.93 -2.71 -0.50
C ARG A 32 15.62 -3.38 -1.68
N ASP A 33 14.98 -4.36 -2.30
CA ASP A 33 15.58 -5.18 -3.35
C ASP A 33 15.90 -4.30 -4.58
N ARG A 34 15.01 -3.35 -4.92
CA ARG A 34 15.26 -2.39 -6.01
C ARG A 34 16.41 -1.44 -5.71
N LEU A 35 16.54 -0.99 -4.46
CA LEU A 35 17.68 -0.17 -4.01
C LEU A 35 19.01 -0.95 -4.03
N LEU A 36 18.96 -2.28 -3.82
CA LEU A 36 20.10 -3.17 -3.95
C LEU A 36 20.40 -3.58 -5.41
N GLY A 37 19.66 -3.04 -6.38
CA GLY A 37 19.88 -3.30 -7.81
C GLY A 37 19.23 -4.56 -8.35
N ALA A 38 18.36 -5.23 -7.57
CA ALA A 38 17.55 -6.31 -8.10
C ALA A 38 16.60 -5.78 -9.19
N ASN A 39 16.51 -6.53 -10.29
CA ASN A 39 15.69 -6.19 -11.46
C ASN A 39 14.67 -7.30 -11.81
N GLY A 40 14.39 -8.21 -10.88
CA GLY A 40 13.36 -9.23 -11.05
C GLY A 40 11.95 -8.64 -11.00
N GLU A 41 10.98 -9.41 -11.50
CA GLU A 41 9.56 -9.04 -11.38
C GLU A 41 9.14 -9.00 -9.91
N ALA A 42 8.46 -7.91 -9.53
CA ALA A 42 7.83 -7.78 -8.23
C ALA A 42 6.63 -8.74 -8.17
N ARG A 43 6.57 -9.57 -7.14
CA ARG A 43 5.47 -10.53 -6.97
C ARG A 43 4.30 -9.93 -6.18
N ASP A 44 4.61 -9.02 -5.27
CA ASP A 44 3.66 -8.35 -4.40
C ASP A 44 4.06 -6.88 -4.24
N TYR A 45 3.06 -5.98 -4.15
CA TYR A 45 3.26 -4.55 -3.94
C TYR A 45 2.59 -4.12 -2.64
N ASP A 46 3.38 -3.56 -1.72
CA ASP A 46 2.88 -3.01 -0.47
C ASP A 46 2.78 -1.49 -0.54
N LEU A 47 1.59 -0.94 -0.31
CA LEU A 47 1.33 0.49 -0.18
C LEU A 47 0.94 0.83 1.25
N GLU A 48 1.62 1.81 1.86
CA GLU A 48 1.19 2.40 3.13
C GLU A 48 0.57 3.79 2.88
N VAL A 49 -0.66 3.99 3.38
CA VAL A 49 -1.46 5.19 3.10
C VAL A 49 -1.69 6.03 4.35
N PHE A 50 -1.24 7.28 4.29
CA PHE A 50 -1.38 8.28 5.34
C PHE A 50 -2.46 9.31 5.00
N GLY A 51 -3.07 9.89 6.03
CA GLY A 51 -3.98 11.04 5.90
C GLY A 51 -5.40 10.69 5.45
N LEU A 52 -5.73 9.40 5.34
CA LEU A 52 -7.08 8.91 5.08
C LEU A 52 -7.46 7.89 6.15
N ASP A 53 -8.75 7.85 6.51
CA ASP A 53 -9.30 6.78 7.33
C ASP A 53 -9.61 5.53 6.47
N GLY A 54 -9.96 4.43 7.16
CA GLY A 54 -10.27 3.16 6.51
C GLY A 54 -11.44 3.23 5.54
N ALA A 55 -12.48 3.99 5.86
CA ALA A 55 -13.68 4.09 5.03
C ALA A 55 -13.39 4.84 3.72
N ALA A 56 -12.72 5.98 3.82
CA ALA A 56 -12.28 6.78 2.68
C ALA A 56 -11.33 5.98 1.77
N LEU A 57 -10.34 5.29 2.37
CA LEU A 57 -9.42 4.45 1.62
C LEU A 57 -10.14 3.31 0.91
N ARG A 58 -11.03 2.59 1.61
CA ARG A 58 -11.80 1.51 1.01
C ARG A 58 -12.63 2.01 -0.17
N ALA A 59 -13.31 3.15 -0.03
CA ALA A 59 -14.10 3.74 -1.13
C ALA A 59 -13.24 4.03 -2.37
N ILE A 60 -12.02 4.52 -2.19
CA ILE A 60 -11.06 4.71 -3.28
C ILE A 60 -10.69 3.36 -3.91
N LEU A 61 -10.26 2.39 -3.10
CA LEU A 61 -9.77 1.09 -3.59
C LEU A 61 -10.84 0.29 -4.34
N THR A 62 -12.10 0.40 -3.94
CA THR A 62 -13.21 -0.34 -4.58
C THR A 62 -13.42 0.08 -6.05
N ARG A 63 -12.95 1.28 -6.44
CA ARG A 63 -12.97 1.77 -7.84
C ARG A 63 -11.99 1.03 -8.74
N PHE A 64 -10.99 0.37 -8.16
CA PHE A 64 -9.94 -0.34 -8.89
C PHE A 64 -10.15 -1.85 -8.94
N GLY A 65 -11.12 -2.38 -8.18
CA GLY A 65 -11.44 -3.81 -8.16
C GLY A 65 -12.05 -4.28 -6.85
N ARG A 66 -12.16 -5.61 -6.71
CA ARG A 66 -12.64 -6.25 -5.50
C ARG A 66 -11.63 -6.05 -4.36
N VAL A 67 -12.11 -5.47 -3.26
CA VAL A 67 -11.31 -5.23 -2.06
C VAL A 67 -11.70 -6.22 -0.98
N ASN A 68 -10.72 -6.97 -0.50
CA ASN A 68 -10.87 -7.80 0.69
C ASN A 68 -10.21 -7.08 1.87
N ALA A 69 -10.96 -6.80 2.93
CA ALA A 69 -10.37 -6.30 4.16
C ALA A 69 -9.87 -7.48 5.00
N VAL A 70 -8.64 -7.39 5.52
CA VAL A 70 -7.98 -8.45 6.29
C VAL A 70 -7.43 -7.90 7.61
N GLY A 71 -7.63 -8.66 8.70
CA GLY A 71 -7.19 -8.34 10.06
C GLY A 71 -8.29 -7.78 10.98
N GLU A 72 -8.22 -8.08 12.28
CA GLU A 72 -9.22 -7.72 13.32
C GLU A 72 -9.52 -6.21 13.43
N ALA A 73 -8.62 -5.35 12.93
CA ALA A 73 -8.73 -3.90 13.02
C ALA A 73 -8.92 -3.17 11.67
N PHE A 74 -9.20 -3.89 10.56
CA PHE A 74 -9.36 -3.31 9.21
C PHE A 74 -8.18 -2.43 8.75
N THR A 75 -6.96 -2.79 9.15
CA THR A 75 -5.75 -1.99 8.86
C THR A 75 -5.08 -2.33 7.53
N VAL A 76 -5.51 -3.41 6.86
CA VAL A 76 -4.97 -3.84 5.56
C VAL A 76 -6.10 -4.21 4.61
N TYR A 77 -5.99 -3.73 3.37
CA TYR A 77 -6.89 -3.98 2.25
C TYR A 77 -6.11 -4.65 1.13
N LYS A 78 -6.63 -5.78 0.62
CA LYS A 78 -6.03 -6.50 -0.51
C LYS A 78 -6.81 -6.25 -1.79
N ILE A 79 -6.11 -5.86 -2.85
CA ILE A 79 -6.65 -5.64 -4.20
C ILE A 79 -5.76 -6.32 -5.24
N GLY A 80 -6.10 -7.57 -5.58
CA GLY A 80 -5.24 -8.41 -6.41
C GLY A 80 -3.93 -8.77 -5.70
N ASP A 81 -2.82 -8.35 -6.30
CA ASP A 81 -1.41 -8.48 -5.88
C ASP A 81 -0.91 -7.27 -5.08
N ILE A 82 -1.80 -6.33 -4.75
CA ILE A 82 -1.46 -5.10 -4.02
C ILE A 82 -2.07 -5.18 -2.63
N ASP A 83 -1.24 -5.07 -1.61
CA ASP A 83 -1.63 -4.89 -0.23
C ASP A 83 -1.54 -3.41 0.13
N VAL A 84 -2.61 -2.86 0.72
CA VAL A 84 -2.72 -1.44 1.06
C VAL A 84 -3.07 -1.29 2.53
N SER A 85 -2.18 -0.69 3.30
CA SER A 85 -2.33 -0.53 4.76
C SER A 85 -2.51 0.92 5.17
N ILE A 86 -3.10 1.11 6.37
CA ILE A 86 -3.07 2.37 7.10
C ILE A 86 -2.06 2.23 8.25
N PRO A 87 -1.17 3.22 8.46
CA PRO A 87 -0.18 3.19 9.53
C PRO A 87 -0.82 2.95 10.88
N ARG A 88 -0.31 1.98 11.61
CA ARG A 88 -0.69 1.77 13.00
C ARG A 88 0.07 2.77 13.86
N ARG A 89 -0.62 3.36 14.84
CA ARG A 89 0.09 3.85 16.04
C ARG A 89 0.44 2.61 16.84
N ASP A 90 1.65 2.10 16.65
CA ASP A 90 2.17 1.05 17.51
C ASP A 90 2.37 1.63 18.92
N SER A 91 1.39 1.48 19.79
CA SER A 91 1.65 1.48 21.23
C SER A 91 2.31 0.14 21.53
N LYS A 92 3.64 0.14 21.66
CA LYS A 92 4.36 -0.98 22.25
C LYS A 92 3.85 -1.20 23.69
N THR A 93 2.81 -2.01 23.83
CA THR A 93 2.40 -2.62 25.11
C THR A 93 2.50 -4.15 25.02
N GLY A 94 3.43 -4.65 24.20
CA GLY A 94 3.87 -6.03 24.31
C GLY A 94 4.90 -6.12 25.42
N THR A 95 4.61 -6.89 26.47
CA THR A 95 5.64 -7.47 27.33
C THR A 95 6.51 -8.32 26.41
N GLY A 96 7.79 -7.98 26.29
CA GLY A 96 8.72 -8.65 25.37
C GLY A 96 8.82 -10.15 25.58
#